data_AF-A0A6A5BUJ8-F1
#
_entry.id   AF-A0A6A5BUJ8-F1
#
_cell.length_a   1.000
_cell.length_b   1.000
_cell.length_c   1.000
_cell.angle_alpha   90.00
_cell.angle_beta   90.00
_cell.angle_gamma   90.00
#
_symmetry.space_group_name_H-M   'P 1'
#
loop_
_entity.id
_entity.type
_entity.pdbx_description
1 polymer ?
#
loop_
_entity_poly.entity_id
_entity_poly.type
_entity_poly.pdbx_seq_one_letter_code
_entity_poly.pdbx_strand_id
1 'polypeptide(L)'
;MNFLYRLFGTGAAHHHSSSSANVEKDLRKKRRMLQLTEDQIHVQEETYETLTETIKNMKLHLESIRQREQEMILLQIDTERELQEDYENYLQKGKKDEEYEKKYEVSRKFLEETMAAKKQEIKAKMEQYEARIKSLELKAQEILKTKQVTEDTNYLLNEEVQRLETQRQKEFVAGDNYDQLGEEEDLEASSNIPLSLQTVPVQPQIHDDQHPPQSSSESNISPNSAGKDLWERKDHSDTI
;
A
#
# COMPACT_ATOMS: atom_id res chain seq x y z
N MET A 1 87.50 -3.52 5.85
CA MET A 1 88.04 -3.39 7.21
C MET A 1 86.88 -3.44 8.19
N ASN A 2 87.00 -4.29 9.21
CA ASN A 2 86.16 -4.36 10.40
C ASN A 2 86.14 -3.03 11.16
N PHE A 3 85.03 -2.72 11.84
CA PHE A 3 85.04 -2.65 13.31
C PHE A 3 83.63 -2.88 13.88
N LEU A 4 83.50 -3.99 14.62
CA LEU A 4 82.42 -4.33 15.56
C LEU A 4 82.56 -3.47 16.83
N TYR A 5 81.46 -3.10 17.51
CA TYR A 5 81.03 -3.75 18.76
C TYR A 5 79.79 -3.08 19.39
N ARG A 6 78.81 -3.95 19.66
CA ARG A 6 77.76 -3.98 20.69
C ARG A 6 77.57 -2.76 21.61
N LEU A 7 76.30 -2.38 21.75
CA LEU A 7 75.68 -2.22 23.07
C LEU A 7 74.27 -2.81 23.03
N PHE A 8 74.05 -3.76 23.94
CA PHE A 8 72.75 -4.36 24.24
C PHE A 8 71.76 -3.27 24.67
N GLY A 9 70.63 -3.21 23.98
CA GLY A 9 69.42 -2.52 24.41
C GLY A 9 68.27 -3.51 24.29
N THR A 10 68.13 -4.34 25.31
CA THR A 10 66.94 -5.13 25.62
C THR A 10 65.70 -4.23 25.58
N GLY A 11 64.76 -4.57 24.71
CA GLY A 11 63.49 -3.85 24.59
C GLY A 11 62.48 -4.61 23.73
N ALA A 12 62.41 -5.93 23.91
CA ALA A 12 61.18 -6.64 23.63
C ALA A 12 60.12 -6.08 24.59
N ALA A 13 59.33 -5.11 24.12
CA ALA A 13 58.26 -4.50 24.90
C ALA A 13 56.95 -4.60 24.09
N HIS A 14 56.30 -5.75 24.31
CA HIS A 14 54.86 -5.94 24.48
C HIS A 14 53.88 -5.36 23.44
N HIS A 15 53.63 -6.19 22.43
CA HIS A 15 52.56 -6.10 21.44
C HIS A 15 51.24 -6.79 21.92
N HIS A 16 50.83 -6.64 23.19
CA HIS A 16 49.85 -7.57 23.79
C HIS A 16 48.59 -6.99 24.48
N SER A 17 48.32 -5.67 24.45
CA SER A 17 47.05 -5.14 25.01
C SER A 17 45.90 -4.94 24.00
N SER A 18 46.11 -5.21 22.70
CA SER A 18 45.14 -4.88 21.65
C SER A 18 44.04 -5.93 21.39
N SER A 19 44.01 -7.06 22.12
CA SER A 19 43.02 -8.13 21.83
C SER A 19 41.65 -7.83 22.43
N SER A 20 41.60 -7.47 23.72
CA SER A 20 40.34 -7.38 24.48
C SER A 20 39.49 -6.14 24.14
N ALA A 21 40.12 -4.98 23.95
CA ALA A 21 39.43 -3.77 23.51
C ALA A 21 38.81 -3.91 22.11
N ASN A 22 39.44 -4.71 21.23
CA ASN A 22 38.91 -5.01 19.91
C ASN A 22 37.70 -5.95 19.97
N VAL A 23 37.72 -6.99 20.82
CA VAL A 23 36.58 -7.89 21.03
C VAL A 23 35.37 -7.13 21.59
N GLU A 24 35.56 -6.21 22.55
CA GLU A 24 34.45 -5.43 23.11
C GLU A 24 33.85 -4.44 22.09
N LYS A 25 34.69 -3.80 21.28
CA LYS A 25 34.25 -2.92 20.19
C LYS A 25 33.43 -3.69 19.15
N ASP A 26 33.89 -4.87 18.76
CA ASP A 26 33.18 -5.73 17.80
C ASP A 26 31.88 -6.27 18.39
N LEU A 27 31.86 -6.67 19.67
CA LEU A 27 30.64 -7.06 20.38
C LEU A 27 29.59 -5.96 20.37
N ARG A 28 29.99 -4.73 20.71
CA ARG A 28 29.08 -3.58 20.71
C ARG A 28 28.50 -3.33 19.32
N LYS A 29 29.34 -3.42 18.28
CA LYS A 29 28.91 -3.26 16.88
C LYS A 29 27.93 -4.37 16.47
N LYS A 30 28.24 -5.62 16.81
CA LYS A 30 27.42 -6.78 16.46
C LYS A 30 26.08 -6.77 17.19
N ARG A 31 26.04 -6.44 18.48
CA ARG A 31 24.78 -6.26 19.24
C ARG A 31 23.90 -5.15 18.66
N ARG A 32 24.49 -4.02 18.28
CA ARG A 32 23.74 -2.95 17.60
C ARG A 32 23.17 -3.41 16.26
N MET A 33 23.95 -4.16 15.49
CA MET A 33 23.50 -4.72 14.22
C MET A 33 22.39 -5.76 14.42
N LEU A 34 22.43 -6.55 15.51
CA LEU A 34 21.38 -7.50 15.90
C LEU A 34 20.07 -6.79 16.17
N GLN A 35 20.12 -5.73 16.99
CA GLN A 35 18.95 -4.91 17.30
C GLN A 35 18.35 -4.29 16.04
N LEU A 36 19.18 -3.75 15.14
CA LEU A 36 18.70 -3.18 13.88
C LEU A 36 18.07 -4.23 12.96
N THR A 37 18.57 -5.47 12.95
CA THR A 37 17.96 -6.56 12.18
C THR A 37 16.63 -7.02 12.78
N GLU A 38 16.51 -7.05 14.10
CA GLU A 38 15.24 -7.33 14.80
C GLU A 38 14.19 -6.24 14.51
N ASP A 39 14.57 -4.97 14.59
CA ASP A 39 13.70 -3.84 14.23
C ASP A 39 13.24 -3.94 12.76
N GLN A 40 14.15 -4.33 11.86
CA GLN A 40 13.85 -4.51 10.43
C GLN A 40 12.86 -5.66 10.17
N ILE A 41 12.98 -6.77 10.92
CA ILE A 41 12.03 -7.90 10.84
C ILE A 41 10.65 -7.43 11.28
N HIS A 42 10.55 -6.68 12.38
CA HIS A 42 9.29 -6.17 12.89
C HIS A 42 8.58 -5.24 11.88
N VAL A 43 9.30 -4.31 11.28
CA VAL A 43 8.74 -3.42 10.22
C VAL A 43 8.25 -4.23 9.01
N GLN A 44 8.97 -5.30 8.64
CA GLN A 44 8.56 -6.18 7.54
C GLN A 44 7.27 -6.96 7.86
N GLU A 45 7.08 -7.36 9.11
CA GLU A 45 5.85 -8.01 9.59
C GLU A 45 4.65 -7.05 9.50
N GLU A 46 4.75 -5.86 10.08
CA GLU A 46 3.67 -4.86 10.04
C GLU A 46 3.31 -4.46 8.60
N THR A 47 4.32 -4.29 7.75
CA THR A 47 4.12 -3.97 6.32
C THR A 47 3.40 -5.12 5.61
N TYR A 48 3.77 -6.37 5.90
CA TYR A 48 3.14 -7.54 5.32
C TYR A 48 1.67 -7.68 5.76
N GLU A 49 1.37 -7.47 7.04
CA GLU A 49 0.00 -7.49 7.56
C GLU A 49 -0.87 -6.43 6.88
N THR A 50 -0.37 -5.20 6.81
CA THR A 50 -1.06 -4.07 6.15
C THR A 50 -1.33 -4.35 4.66
N LEU A 51 -0.35 -4.92 3.95
CA LEU A 51 -0.52 -5.31 2.55
C LEU A 51 -1.56 -6.42 2.39
N THR A 52 -1.55 -7.40 3.28
CA THR A 52 -2.49 -8.52 3.25
C THR A 52 -3.93 -8.05 3.50
N GLU A 53 -4.13 -7.14 4.45
CA GLU A 53 -5.43 -6.51 4.69
C GLU A 53 -5.88 -5.69 3.48
N THR A 54 -4.98 -4.90 2.89
CA THR A 54 -5.27 -4.13 1.67
C THR A 54 -5.69 -5.03 0.52
N ILE A 55 -4.95 -6.12 0.28
CA ILE A 55 -5.28 -7.13 -0.74
C ILE A 55 -6.67 -7.72 -0.49
N LYS A 56 -6.97 -8.09 0.77
CA LYS A 56 -8.28 -8.63 1.15
C LYS A 56 -9.40 -7.63 0.84
N ASN A 57 -9.24 -6.37 1.23
CA ASN A 57 -10.23 -5.32 0.97
C ASN A 57 -10.42 -5.10 -0.54
N MET A 58 -9.34 -5.08 -1.32
CA MET A 58 -9.43 -4.97 -2.78
C MET A 58 -10.16 -6.16 -3.42
N LYS A 59 -9.92 -7.39 -2.93
CA LYS A 59 -10.66 -8.59 -3.40
C LYS A 59 -12.15 -8.49 -3.09
N LEU A 60 -12.53 -8.00 -1.91
CA LEU A 60 -13.93 -7.76 -1.55
C LEU A 60 -14.58 -6.71 -2.46
N HIS A 61 -13.87 -5.61 -2.75
CA HIS A 61 -14.37 -4.60 -3.69
C HIS A 61 -14.53 -5.14 -5.11
N LEU A 62 -13.57 -5.94 -5.60
CA LEU A 62 -13.67 -6.58 -6.92
C LEU A 62 -14.90 -7.50 -6.99
N GLU A 63 -15.16 -8.27 -5.95
CA GLU A 63 -16.35 -9.13 -5.88
C GLU A 63 -17.65 -8.32 -5.87
N SER A 64 -17.69 -7.20 -5.13
CA SER A 64 -18.84 -6.28 -5.17
C SER A 64 -19.06 -5.70 -6.57
N ILE A 65 -18.00 -5.38 -7.31
CA ILE A 65 -18.12 -4.89 -8.70
C ILE A 65 -18.70 -5.99 -9.60
N ARG A 66 -18.25 -7.24 -9.46
CA ARG A 66 -18.79 -8.38 -10.22
C ARG A 66 -20.27 -8.61 -9.95
N GLN A 67 -20.71 -8.48 -8.69
CA GLN A 67 -22.12 -8.59 -8.34
C GLN A 67 -22.96 -7.48 -9.01
N ARG A 68 -22.48 -6.23 -8.96
CA ARG A 68 -23.17 -5.11 -9.63
C ARG A 68 -23.21 -5.28 -11.15
N GLU A 69 -22.17 -5.86 -11.75
CA GLU A 69 -22.18 -6.19 -13.18
C GLU A 69 -23.30 -7.19 -13.50
N GLN A 70 -23.47 -8.22 -12.67
CA GLN A 70 -24.55 -9.20 -12.82
C GLN A 70 -25.93 -8.56 -12.65
N GLU A 71 -26.13 -7.73 -11.62
CA GLU A 71 -27.36 -6.97 -11.40
C GLU A 71 -27.70 -6.08 -12.61
N MET A 72 -26.70 -5.40 -13.16
CA MET A 72 -26.84 -4.55 -14.34
C MET A 72 -27.23 -5.38 -15.59
N ILE A 73 -26.66 -6.58 -15.77
CA ILE A 73 -27.04 -7.49 -16.86
C ILE A 73 -28.49 -7.97 -16.72
N LEU A 74 -28.92 -8.31 -15.50
CA LEU A 74 -30.30 -8.70 -15.24
C LEU A 74 -31.26 -7.54 -15.54
N LEU A 75 -30.94 -6.33 -15.09
CA LEU A 75 -31.74 -5.14 -15.39
C LEU A 75 -31.84 -4.86 -16.89
N GLN A 76 -30.75 -5.06 -17.65
CA GLN A 76 -30.78 -4.96 -19.11
C GLN A 76 -31.79 -5.93 -19.71
N ILE A 77 -31.75 -7.21 -19.30
CA ILE A 77 -32.65 -8.26 -19.81
C ILE A 77 -34.10 -7.90 -19.53
N ASP A 78 -34.41 -7.45 -18.31
CA ASP A 78 -35.77 -7.05 -17.92
C ASP A 78 -36.24 -5.84 -18.73
N THR A 79 -35.38 -4.83 -18.93
CA THR A 79 -35.72 -3.63 -19.71
C THR A 79 -35.90 -3.95 -21.20
N GLU A 80 -35.06 -4.81 -21.77
CA GLU A 80 -35.21 -5.27 -23.17
C GLU A 80 -36.51 -6.05 -23.38
N ARG A 81 -36.88 -6.87 -22.39
CA ARG A 81 -38.13 -7.61 -22.40
C ARG A 81 -39.35 -6.68 -22.33
N GLU A 82 -39.35 -5.71 -21.41
CA GLU A 82 -40.42 -4.71 -21.30
C GLU A 82 -40.59 -3.93 -22.60
N LEU A 83 -39.48 -3.46 -23.19
CA LEU A 83 -39.49 -2.78 -24.48
C LEU A 83 -40.08 -3.67 -25.59
N GLN A 84 -39.70 -4.94 -25.63
CA GLN A 84 -40.22 -5.89 -26.61
C GLN A 84 -41.72 -6.14 -26.43
N GLU A 85 -42.18 -6.38 -25.21
CA GLU A 85 -43.59 -6.60 -24.89
C GLU A 85 -44.44 -5.37 -25.24
N ASP A 86 -43.95 -4.16 -24.95
CA ASP A 86 -44.59 -2.90 -25.34
C ASP A 86 -44.72 -2.76 -26.86
N TYR A 87 -43.67 -3.13 -27.60
CA TYR A 87 -43.67 -3.11 -29.05
C TYR A 87 -44.63 -4.15 -29.65
N GLU A 88 -44.66 -5.37 -29.10
CA GLU A 88 -45.61 -6.41 -29.50
C GLU A 88 -47.06 -5.99 -29.25
N ASN A 89 -47.33 -5.35 -28.09
CA ASN A 89 -48.64 -4.79 -27.76
C ASN A 89 -49.04 -3.65 -28.71
N TYR A 90 -48.09 -2.82 -29.15
CA TYR A 90 -48.31 -1.81 -30.18
C TYR A 90 -48.70 -2.45 -31.52
N LEU A 91 -47.96 -3.47 -31.98
CA LEU A 91 -48.26 -4.17 -33.23
C LEU A 91 -49.66 -4.80 -33.22
N GLN A 92 -50.10 -5.37 -32.08
CA GLN A 92 -51.45 -5.93 -31.93
C GLN A 92 -52.57 -4.90 -32.06
N LYS A 93 -52.33 -3.62 -31.74
CA LYS A 93 -53.33 -2.55 -31.86
C LYS A 93 -53.62 -2.15 -33.31
N GLY A 94 -52.81 -2.61 -34.27
CA GLY A 94 -53.05 -2.47 -35.72
C GLY A 94 -53.03 -1.03 -36.25
N LYS A 95 -52.65 -0.05 -35.43
CA LYS A 95 -52.47 1.35 -35.83
C LYS A 95 -51.01 1.58 -36.16
N LYS A 96 -50.73 1.97 -37.41
CA LYS A 96 -49.39 2.46 -37.79
C LYS A 96 -49.20 3.85 -37.19
N ASP A 97 -48.34 3.92 -36.19
CA ASP A 97 -47.87 5.15 -35.55
C ASP A 97 -46.35 5.23 -35.75
N GLU A 98 -45.93 5.91 -36.81
CA GLU A 98 -44.51 6.10 -37.15
C GLU A 98 -43.74 6.85 -36.05
N GLU A 99 -44.42 7.66 -35.23
CA GLU A 99 -43.80 8.36 -34.12
C GLU A 99 -43.47 7.40 -32.97
N TYR A 100 -44.35 6.43 -32.70
CA TYR A 100 -44.09 5.36 -31.73
C TYR A 100 -42.93 4.47 -32.16
N GLU A 101 -42.90 4.01 -33.42
CA GLU A 101 -41.81 3.19 -33.95
C GLU A 101 -40.45 3.90 -33.85
N LYS A 102 -40.42 5.20 -34.14
CA LYS A 102 -39.22 6.02 -33.99
C LYS A 102 -38.79 6.14 -32.52
N LYS A 103 -39.73 6.32 -31.60
CA LYS A 103 -39.42 6.39 -30.15
C LYS A 103 -38.89 5.06 -29.62
N TYR A 104 -39.50 3.94 -30.02
CA TYR A 104 -39.04 2.60 -29.67
C TYR A 104 -37.60 2.37 -30.12
N GLU A 105 -37.29 2.65 -31.39
CA GLU A 105 -35.95 2.45 -31.93
C GLU A 105 -34.90 3.35 -31.24
N VAL A 106 -35.27 4.59 -30.90
CA VAL A 106 -34.39 5.49 -30.14
C VAL A 106 -34.13 4.95 -28.74
N SER A 107 -35.17 4.50 -28.02
CA SER A 107 -35.03 3.93 -26.68
C SER A 107 -34.19 2.66 -26.68
N ARG A 108 -34.40 1.78 -27.67
CA ARG A 108 -33.63 0.56 -27.84
C ARG A 108 -32.15 0.86 -28.10
N LYS A 109 -31.84 1.74 -29.06
CA LYS A 109 -30.45 2.14 -29.34
C LYS A 109 -29.79 2.79 -28.14
N PHE A 110 -30.50 3.68 -27.45
CA PHE A 110 -29.99 4.31 -26.23
C PHE A 110 -29.64 3.27 -25.16
N LEU A 111 -30.48 2.25 -24.96
CA LEU A 111 -30.20 1.15 -24.04
C LEU A 111 -28.97 0.35 -24.48
N GLU A 112 -28.91 -0.07 -25.75
CA GLU A 112 -27.77 -0.83 -26.30
C GLU A 112 -26.44 -0.06 -26.14
N GLU A 113 -26.40 1.21 -26.52
CA GLU A 113 -25.21 2.07 -26.42
C GLU A 113 -24.80 2.33 -24.96
N THR A 114 -25.76 2.64 -24.09
CA THR A 114 -25.50 2.89 -22.66
C THR A 114 -24.96 1.64 -21.98
N MET A 115 -25.55 0.49 -22.26
CA MET A 115 -25.12 -0.80 -21.70
C MET A 115 -23.73 -1.20 -22.20
N ALA A 116 -23.43 -0.99 -23.49
CA ALA A 116 -22.10 -1.23 -24.03
C ALA A 116 -21.03 -0.37 -23.33
N ALA A 117 -21.30 0.94 -23.17
CA ALA A 117 -20.40 1.86 -22.49
C ALA A 117 -20.17 1.47 -21.02
N LYS A 118 -21.24 1.11 -20.29
CA LYS A 118 -21.15 0.73 -18.87
C LYS A 118 -20.42 -0.59 -18.67
N LYS A 119 -20.66 -1.60 -19.50
CA LYS A 119 -19.90 -2.87 -19.48
C LYS A 119 -18.41 -2.64 -19.71
N GLN A 120 -18.05 -1.78 -20.67
CA GLN A 120 -16.65 -1.46 -20.92
C GLN A 120 -16.00 -0.74 -19.73
N GLU A 121 -16.69 0.22 -19.12
CA GLU A 121 -16.22 0.94 -17.93
C GLU A 121 -15.98 -0.02 -16.74
N ILE A 122 -16.93 -0.92 -16.47
CA ILE A 122 -16.84 -1.91 -15.40
C ILE A 122 -15.67 -2.86 -15.66
N LYS A 123 -15.56 -3.40 -16.88
CA LYS A 123 -14.47 -4.30 -17.25
C LYS A 123 -13.10 -3.65 -17.06
N ALA A 124 -12.93 -2.40 -17.51
CA ALA A 124 -11.68 -1.67 -17.33
C ALA A 124 -11.33 -1.48 -15.84
N LYS A 125 -12.33 -1.17 -15.01
CA LYS A 125 -12.12 -1.07 -13.54
C LYS A 125 -11.73 -2.43 -12.94
N MET A 126 -12.41 -3.51 -13.32
CA MET A 126 -12.07 -4.85 -12.83
C MET A 126 -10.64 -5.24 -13.20
N GLU A 127 -10.23 -5.04 -14.45
CA GLU A 127 -8.86 -5.30 -14.92
C GLU A 127 -7.83 -4.47 -14.12
N GLN A 128 -8.13 -3.21 -13.81
CA GLN A 128 -7.28 -2.37 -12.98
C GLN A 128 -7.13 -2.92 -11.55
N TYR A 129 -8.24 -3.32 -10.93
CA TYR A 129 -8.23 -3.93 -9.58
C TYR A 129 -7.46 -5.25 -9.58
N GLU A 130 -7.68 -6.11 -10.57
CA GLU A 130 -6.98 -7.40 -10.71
C GLU A 130 -5.48 -7.21 -10.88
N ALA A 131 -5.06 -6.28 -11.76
CA ALA A 131 -3.65 -5.95 -11.95
C ALA A 131 -3.02 -5.40 -10.66
N ARG A 132 -3.74 -4.55 -9.93
CA ARG A 132 -3.25 -3.98 -8.67
C ARG A 132 -3.16 -5.04 -7.56
N ILE A 133 -4.14 -5.92 -7.43
CA ILE A 133 -4.12 -7.05 -6.49
C ILE A 133 -2.89 -7.92 -6.77
N LYS A 134 -2.68 -8.32 -8.04
CA LYS A 134 -1.53 -9.14 -8.44
C LYS A 134 -0.20 -8.45 -8.12
N SER A 135 -0.10 -7.15 -8.35
CA SER A 135 1.10 -6.37 -8.00
C SER A 135 1.36 -6.35 -6.49
N LEU A 136 0.32 -6.18 -5.67
CA LEU A 136 0.45 -6.19 -4.20
C LEU A 136 0.79 -7.59 -3.68
N GLU A 137 0.23 -8.65 -4.26
CA GLU A 137 0.57 -10.03 -3.93
C GLU A 137 2.06 -10.34 -4.22
N LEU A 138 2.59 -9.85 -5.34
CA LEU A 138 4.02 -9.97 -5.64
C LEU A 138 4.88 -9.24 -4.59
N LYS A 139 4.51 -8.02 -4.19
CA LYS A 139 5.22 -7.27 -3.14
C LYS A 139 5.16 -7.97 -1.79
N ALA A 140 4.02 -8.56 -1.44
CA ALA A 140 3.87 -9.34 -0.21
C ALA A 140 4.82 -10.56 -0.22
N GLN A 141 4.95 -11.25 -1.35
CA GLN A 141 5.92 -12.35 -1.51
C GLN A 141 7.38 -11.87 -1.43
N GLU A 142 7.70 -10.71 -1.99
CA GLU A 142 9.04 -10.11 -1.87
C GLU A 142 9.39 -9.76 -0.42
N ILE A 143 8.44 -9.22 0.34
CA ILE A 143 8.62 -8.95 1.77
C ILE A 143 8.86 -10.24 2.53
N LEU A 144 8.09 -11.31 2.29
CA LEU A 144 8.31 -12.60 2.94
C LEU A 144 9.71 -13.17 2.64
N LYS A 145 10.17 -13.08 1.38
CA LYS A 145 11.52 -13.51 1.01
C LYS A 145 12.60 -12.68 1.71
N THR A 146 12.41 -11.36 1.77
CA THR A 146 13.37 -10.45 2.41
C THR A 146 13.39 -10.66 3.92
N LYS A 147 12.23 -10.92 4.53
CA LYS A 147 12.11 -11.28 5.95
C LYS A 147 12.88 -12.55 6.26
N GLN A 148 12.70 -13.62 5.48
CA GLN A 148 13.47 -14.85 5.66
C GLN A 148 14.98 -14.61 5.62
N VAL A 149 15.47 -13.85 4.63
CA VAL A 149 16.90 -13.50 4.54
C VAL A 149 17.37 -12.68 5.75
N THR A 150 16.50 -11.80 6.27
CA THR A 150 16.79 -10.98 7.45
C THR A 150 16.83 -11.84 8.72
N GLU A 151 15.92 -12.80 8.86
CA GLU A 151 15.90 -13.79 9.95
C GLU A 151 17.14 -14.68 9.93
N ASP A 152 17.52 -15.20 8.76
CA ASP A 152 18.74 -16.00 8.59
C ASP A 152 20.00 -15.19 8.97
N THR A 153 20.03 -13.92 8.56
CA THR A 153 21.11 -12.99 8.92
C THR A 153 21.13 -12.73 10.43
N ASN A 154 19.96 -12.53 11.05
CA ASN A 154 19.81 -12.30 12.48
C ASN A 154 20.31 -13.51 13.28
N TYR A 155 19.98 -14.73 12.83
CA TYR A 155 20.46 -15.98 13.43
C TYR A 155 21.99 -16.06 13.42
N LEU A 156 22.62 -15.86 12.25
CA LEU A 156 24.08 -15.89 12.11
C LEU A 156 24.75 -14.79 12.95
N LEU A 157 24.13 -13.62 13.03
CA LEU A 157 24.65 -12.52 13.83
C LEU A 157 24.59 -12.82 15.33
N ASN A 158 23.53 -13.49 15.78
CA ASN A 158 23.37 -13.92 17.16
C ASN A 158 24.40 -14.99 17.54
N GLU A 159 24.64 -15.99 16.68
CA GLU A 159 25.73 -16.97 16.89
C GLU A 159 27.09 -16.29 17.03
N GLU A 160 27.36 -15.29 16.18
CA GLU A 160 28.61 -14.52 16.23
C GLU A 160 28.74 -13.69 17.50
N VAL A 161 27.65 -13.07 17.98
CA VAL A 161 27.62 -12.39 19.28
C VAL A 161 27.95 -13.36 20.40
N GLN A 162 27.31 -14.54 20.45
CA GLN A 162 27.58 -15.55 21.47
C GLN A 162 29.03 -16.05 21.45
N ARG A 163 29.60 -16.22 20.25
CA ARG A 163 31.01 -16.59 20.05
C ARG A 163 31.95 -15.53 20.61
N LEU A 164 31.71 -14.26 20.29
CA LEU A 164 32.50 -13.14 20.79
C LEU A 164 32.33 -12.94 22.30
N GLU A 165 31.14 -13.18 22.86
CA GLU A 165 30.89 -13.13 24.31
C GLU A 165 31.69 -14.21 25.04
N THR A 166 31.70 -15.43 24.49
CA THR A 166 32.51 -16.53 25.01
C THR A 166 34.01 -16.20 24.91
N GLN A 167 34.46 -15.56 23.83
CA GLN A 167 35.85 -15.12 23.68
C GLN A 167 36.21 -14.05 24.70
N ARG A 168 35.36 -13.02 24.87
CA ARG A 168 35.54 -11.98 25.88
C ARG A 168 35.65 -12.58 27.28
N GLN A 169 34.78 -13.53 27.63
CA GLN A 169 34.84 -14.21 28.94
C GLN A 169 36.15 -14.96 29.15
N LYS A 170 36.65 -15.65 28.12
CA LYS A 170 37.96 -16.34 28.19
C LYS A 170 39.11 -15.35 28.35
N GLU A 171 39.07 -14.22 27.64
CA GLU A 171 40.08 -13.16 27.74
C GLU A 171 40.05 -12.47 29.11
N PHE A 172 38.87 -12.28 29.70
CA PHE A 172 38.72 -11.71 31.05
C PHE A 172 39.20 -12.67 32.15
N VAL A 173 38.87 -13.97 32.04
CA VAL A 173 39.36 -15.01 32.95
C VAL A 173 40.89 -15.24 32.80
N ALA A 174 41.45 -15.01 31.62
CA ALA A 174 42.89 -14.98 31.40
C ALA A 174 43.55 -13.65 31.86
N GLY A 175 42.78 -12.56 31.89
CA GLY A 175 43.19 -11.20 32.29
C GLY A 175 43.27 -10.98 33.79
N ASP A 176 42.56 -11.77 34.61
CA ASP A 176 42.74 -11.83 36.08
C ASP A 176 44.14 -12.31 36.52
N ASN A 177 45.02 -12.69 35.57
CA ASN A 177 46.44 -12.92 35.83
C ASN A 177 47.34 -11.70 35.63
N TYR A 178 46.87 -10.58 35.08
CA TYR A 178 47.67 -9.35 34.90
C TYR A 178 46.82 -8.09 35.03
N ASP A 179 46.76 -7.60 36.26
CA ASP A 179 46.08 -6.38 36.65
C ASP A 179 46.78 -5.10 36.12
N GLN A 180 45.94 -4.09 35.84
CA GLN A 180 46.21 -2.64 35.78
C GLN A 180 46.75 -1.93 34.51
N LEU A 181 46.19 -0.71 34.35
CA LEU A 181 46.58 0.46 33.52
C LEU A 181 46.00 0.44 32.09
N GLY A 182 45.28 1.43 31.58
CA GLY A 182 44.88 2.76 32.04
C GLY A 182 44.34 3.52 30.82
N GLU A 183 43.37 4.40 31.07
CA GLU A 183 43.01 5.62 30.33
C GLU A 183 42.53 5.60 28.86
N GLU A 184 41.70 6.62 28.64
CA GLU A 184 40.87 6.98 27.49
C GLU A 184 41.63 7.10 26.17
N GLU A 185 40.95 6.86 25.05
CA GLU A 185 40.84 7.87 24.00
C GLU A 185 39.81 7.49 22.92
N ASP A 186 39.17 8.54 22.42
CA ASP A 186 38.21 8.59 21.32
C ASP A 186 38.68 7.87 20.04
N LEU A 187 37.74 7.54 19.13
CA LEU A 187 37.84 7.85 17.69
C LEU A 187 36.72 7.18 16.87
N GLU A 188 35.87 8.08 16.39
CA GLU A 188 35.30 8.20 15.05
C GLU A 188 34.63 7.02 14.33
N ALA A 189 33.39 7.31 13.94
CA ALA A 189 32.53 6.50 13.10
C ALA A 189 33.04 6.49 11.65
N SER A 190 33.39 5.31 11.14
CA SER A 190 33.52 5.07 9.70
C SER A 190 32.31 4.24 9.24
N SER A 191 31.26 4.93 8.81
CA SER A 191 30.08 4.38 8.15
C SER A 191 30.35 4.18 6.67
N ASN A 192 30.32 2.94 6.19
CA ASN A 192 30.09 2.61 4.78
C ASN A 192 29.20 1.36 4.71
N ILE A 193 27.89 1.61 4.71
CA ILE A 193 26.89 0.65 4.23
C ILE A 193 26.06 1.43 3.21
N PRO A 194 25.92 0.95 1.95
CA PRO A 194 25.12 1.66 0.96
C PRO A 194 23.64 1.49 1.29
N LEU A 195 23.01 2.54 1.83
CA LEU A 195 21.55 2.69 1.78
C LEU A 195 21.16 3.01 0.33
N SER A 196 20.66 2.03 -0.42
CA SER A 196 19.83 2.34 -1.60
C SER A 196 18.35 2.33 -1.19
N LEU A 197 17.89 3.42 -0.59
CA LEU A 197 16.46 3.75 -0.56
C LEU A 197 16.14 4.50 -1.85
N GLN A 198 15.67 3.78 -2.87
CA GLN A 198 14.96 4.42 -3.97
C GLN A 198 13.52 4.67 -3.51
N THR A 199 13.33 5.72 -2.70
CA THR A 199 12.01 6.23 -2.38
C THR A 199 11.54 7.08 -3.56
N VAL A 200 10.50 6.61 -4.23
CA VAL A 200 9.70 7.50 -5.10
C VAL A 200 8.89 8.40 -4.15
N PRO A 201 8.99 9.73 -4.24
CA PRO A 201 8.22 10.61 -3.37
C PRO A 201 6.74 10.52 -3.75
N VAL A 202 5.93 9.98 -2.85
CA VAL A 202 4.49 10.25 -2.86
C VAL A 202 4.32 11.61 -2.19
N GLN A 203 4.27 12.66 -3.01
CA GLN A 203 3.79 13.96 -2.56
C GLN A 203 2.31 13.83 -2.15
N PRO A 204 1.91 14.26 -0.95
CA PRO A 204 0.52 14.59 -0.70
C PRO A 204 0.26 15.94 -1.38
N GLN A 205 -0.40 15.95 -2.53
CA GLN A 205 -1.03 17.18 -3.02
C GLN A 205 -2.26 17.46 -2.15
N ILE A 206 -2.05 18.25 -1.10
CA ILE A 206 -3.09 19.10 -0.55
C ILE A 206 -3.33 20.17 -1.61
N HIS A 207 -4.54 20.21 -2.17
CA HIS A 207 -5.07 21.43 -2.78
C HIS A 207 -6.39 21.74 -2.09
N ASP A 208 -6.39 22.84 -1.34
CA ASP A 208 -7.56 23.47 -0.75
C ASP A 208 -8.57 23.89 -1.83
N ASP A 209 -9.83 23.80 -1.42
CA ASP A 209 -11.01 24.56 -1.84
C ASP A 209 -10.82 25.61 -2.95
N GLN A 210 -11.50 25.39 -4.08
CA GLN A 210 -12.18 26.47 -4.80
C GLN A 210 -13.58 26.02 -5.22
N HIS A 211 -14.57 26.68 -4.61
CA HIS A 211 -15.94 26.78 -5.06
C HIS A 211 -16.03 27.17 -6.55
N PRO A 212 -17.14 26.80 -7.23
CA PRO A 212 -17.37 27.15 -8.63
C PRO A 212 -17.61 28.66 -8.80
N PRO A 213 -17.19 29.28 -9.92
CA PRO A 213 -17.66 30.60 -10.25
C PRO A 213 -19.13 30.51 -10.67
N GLN A 214 -20.02 30.99 -9.80
CA GLN A 214 -21.24 31.64 -10.29
C GLN A 214 -20.81 32.94 -10.97
N SER A 215 -21.02 33.05 -12.28
CA SER A 215 -21.16 34.34 -12.95
C SER A 215 -22.58 34.44 -13.47
N SER A 216 -23.34 35.27 -12.78
CA SER A 216 -24.54 35.93 -13.23
C SER A 216 -24.34 36.59 -14.59
N SER A 217 -25.36 36.46 -15.43
CA SER A 217 -25.75 37.48 -16.40
C SER A 217 -27.24 37.72 -16.17
N GLU A 218 -27.54 38.68 -15.30
CA GLU A 218 -28.86 39.30 -15.28
C GLU A 218 -29.03 40.15 -16.54
N SER A 219 -30.16 40.03 -17.23
CA SER A 219 -31.15 41.10 -17.24
C SER A 219 -32.40 40.80 -18.08
N ASN A 220 -33.54 40.99 -17.42
CA ASN A 220 -34.81 41.51 -17.92
C ASN A 220 -35.65 40.69 -18.91
N ILE A 221 -36.79 40.16 -18.43
CA ILE A 221 -38.13 40.77 -18.61
C ILE A 221 -39.08 40.23 -17.52
N SER A 222 -39.94 41.12 -17.03
CA SER A 222 -40.89 41.00 -15.91
C SER A 222 -42.29 40.48 -16.38
N PRO A 223 -43.38 40.52 -15.59
CA PRO A 223 -44.16 39.34 -15.18
C PRO A 223 -45.59 39.28 -15.77
N ASN A 224 -46.22 38.11 -15.74
CA ASN A 224 -47.69 37.94 -15.72
C ASN A 224 -48.00 36.46 -15.41
N SER A 225 -48.54 36.15 -14.23
CA SER A 225 -49.96 36.19 -13.84
C SER A 225 -50.66 34.85 -14.06
N ALA A 226 -51.35 34.42 -13.00
CA ALA A 226 -52.54 33.55 -12.97
C ALA A 226 -52.35 32.06 -12.62
N GLY A 227 -53.08 31.66 -11.57
CA GLY A 227 -53.53 30.29 -11.30
C GLY A 227 -52.96 29.71 -9.99
N LYS A 228 -53.42 30.13 -8.80
CA LYS A 228 -54.56 29.53 -8.06
C LYS A 228 -54.46 28.00 -7.99
N ASP A 229 -54.09 27.47 -6.82
CA ASP A 229 -55.00 26.91 -5.80
C ASP A 229 -55.60 25.57 -6.23
N LEU A 230 -56.03 24.74 -5.24
CA LEU A 230 -56.77 23.46 -5.34
C LEU A 230 -55.86 22.22 -5.43
N TRP A 231 -55.68 21.34 -4.43
CA TRP A 231 -56.41 21.04 -3.20
C TRP A 231 -55.50 20.32 -2.19
N GLU A 232 -55.40 20.85 -0.98
CA GLU A 232 -55.46 20.01 0.21
C GLU A 232 -56.92 19.58 0.41
N ARG A 233 -57.18 18.30 0.67
CA ARG A 233 -58.29 17.87 1.52
C ARG A 233 -58.03 16.50 2.12
N LYS A 234 -57.66 16.54 3.40
CA LYS A 234 -57.95 15.53 4.40
C LYS A 234 -59.47 15.52 4.67
N ASP A 235 -60.08 14.33 4.74
CA ASP A 235 -60.76 13.80 5.94
C ASP A 235 -61.86 12.77 5.62
N HIS A 236 -61.75 11.65 6.34
CA HIS A 236 -62.78 10.80 6.95
C HIS A 236 -63.94 10.21 6.11
N SER A 237 -64.06 8.87 6.14
CA SER A 237 -65.09 8.20 6.95
C SER A 237 -65.03 6.67 6.80
N ASP A 238 -64.99 5.98 7.93
CA ASP A 238 -65.35 4.57 8.09
C ASP A 238 -66.85 4.30 7.83
N THR A 239 -67.20 2.99 7.82
CA THR A 239 -68.55 2.34 7.83
C THR A 239 -69.22 2.22 6.45
N ILE A 240 -69.64 1.05 5.94
CA ILE A 240 -70.12 -0.23 6.53
C ILE A 240 -69.51 -1.42 5.79
#